data_AF-A0A3P5Z5Q1-F1
#
_entry.id   AF-A0A3P5Z5Q1-F1
#
_cell.length_a   1.000
_cell.length_b   1.000
_cell.length_c   1.000
_cell.angle_alpha   90.00
_cell.angle_beta   90.00
_cell.angle_gamma   90.00
#
_symmetry.space_group_name_H-M   'P 1'
#
loop_
_entity.id
_entity.type
_entity.pdbx_description
1 polymer ?
#
loop_
_entity_poly.entity_id
_entity_poly.type
_entity_poly.pdbx_seq_one_letter_code
_entity_poly.pdbx_strand_id
1 'polypeptide(L)'
;MSTKQNRESGSTSVKKEEKKAKVESASTHVTLRFKGQVREEIRVFRMRRNVEMRKVMKRYGETRGVKWTTFVFILKDGTRIRESHTPDELELKDGAKIDAMLHHEGGGYAESDVVEVNRGLLKELEDMGFSMARAAWALHHSGNSSLEEAVNWIVDHENDSQFDKAPVVEFNIEIESPSPHDDTSQARANELKERARKLREEEETKREREREKERIRAGKEMMEAKRIAEENERKRNIALRKAEKDEEKKAREKVMLKVNADKAERKSRHGLPTEAESTSTSTLVAPLDTKRILMPSPSPVSKAEEMRECLRSLRRNHKEEDPRTMRRAFETLLMIVRNAAKTPDEEKYRRIRVTNRLFQERVGRFKEGMEFMELCGFKREGGSEFLSLSKHEGDLSRLRDAAFQLQSAVTNPFFGLLSKEAAEE
;
A
#
# COMPACT_ATOMS: atom_id res chain seq x y z
N MET A 1 9.49 69.34 14.68
CA MET A 1 9.43 68.10 15.49
C MET A 1 9.45 66.90 14.55
N SER A 2 10.09 65.82 14.96
CA SER A 2 10.15 64.48 14.32
C SER A 2 11.03 64.30 13.07
N THR A 3 12.14 63.56 13.21
CA THR A 3 12.34 62.19 12.65
C THR A 3 13.83 61.77 12.64
N LYS A 4 14.06 60.47 12.90
CA LYS A 4 15.19 59.59 12.45
C LYS A 4 16.62 59.96 12.96
N GLN A 5 17.58 59.06 13.15
CA GLN A 5 17.94 57.84 12.43
C GLN A 5 18.95 56.98 13.23
N ASN A 6 19.13 55.75 12.73
CA ASN A 6 19.87 54.57 13.20
C ASN A 6 21.41 54.73 13.35
N ARG A 7 22.05 53.95 14.25
CA ARG A 7 23.50 53.64 14.23
C ARG A 7 23.77 52.24 14.80
N GLU A 8 24.35 51.36 13.99
CA GLU A 8 24.99 50.09 14.36
C GLU A 8 26.40 50.34 14.90
N SER A 9 26.84 49.52 15.86
CA SER A 9 28.23 49.41 16.29
C SER A 9 28.64 47.93 16.34
N GLY A 10 29.61 47.57 15.52
CA GLY A 10 30.37 46.32 15.62
C GLY A 10 31.64 46.53 16.45
N SER A 11 31.97 45.55 17.28
CA SER A 11 33.29 45.41 17.91
C SER A 11 33.45 43.97 18.41
N THR A 12 34.36 43.25 17.78
CA THR A 12 34.83 41.90 18.12
C THR A 12 35.73 41.92 19.35
N SER A 13 35.54 40.98 20.28
CA SER A 13 36.60 40.55 21.19
C SER A 13 36.49 39.08 21.58
N VAL A 14 37.67 38.47 21.64
CA VAL A 14 38.03 37.07 21.90
C VAL A 14 37.59 36.61 23.29
N LYS A 15 37.14 35.33 23.44
CA LYS A 15 37.49 34.48 24.60
C LYS A 15 37.01 33.01 24.51
N LYS A 16 38.01 32.15 24.66
CA LYS A 16 38.12 31.00 25.59
C LYS A 16 37.40 29.69 25.26
N GLU A 17 38.26 28.71 24.97
CA GLU A 17 38.02 27.28 25.14
C GLU A 17 37.46 26.94 26.53
N GLU A 18 36.36 26.20 26.51
CA GLU A 18 36.05 25.12 27.44
C GLU A 18 35.13 24.15 26.69
N LYS A 19 35.64 22.98 26.30
CA LYS A 19 34.80 21.84 25.94
C LYS A 19 35.13 20.62 26.79
N LYS A 20 34.31 20.51 27.83
CA LYS A 20 34.02 19.35 28.65
C LYS A 20 33.99 18.04 27.86
N ALA A 21 34.56 17.02 28.50
CA ALA A 21 34.43 15.61 28.21
C ALA A 21 33.03 15.21 27.75
N LYS A 22 32.96 14.49 26.62
CA LYS A 22 31.74 13.86 26.11
C LYS A 22 31.87 12.35 26.25
N VAL A 23 31.10 11.81 27.18
CA VAL A 23 30.81 10.39 27.39
C VAL A 23 30.35 9.77 26.06
N GLU A 24 30.99 8.64 25.72
CA GLU A 24 30.69 7.81 24.55
C GLU A 24 29.25 7.27 24.64
N SER A 25 28.38 7.74 23.76
CA SER A 25 27.10 7.07 23.50
C SER A 25 27.32 6.16 22.29
N ALA A 26 27.15 4.85 22.49
CA ALA A 26 27.24 3.87 21.43
C ALA A 26 26.27 4.25 20.30
N SER A 27 26.82 4.59 19.12
CA SER A 27 26.01 4.91 17.95
C SER A 27 25.15 3.72 17.57
N THR A 28 23.83 3.91 17.52
CA THR A 28 22.84 2.86 17.15
C THR A 28 23.06 2.26 15.75
N HIS A 29 23.85 2.93 14.91
CA HIS A 29 24.18 2.51 13.56
C HIS A 29 25.70 2.38 13.39
N VAL A 30 26.10 1.38 12.62
CA VAL A 30 27.47 1.08 12.24
C VAL A 30 27.62 1.14 10.73
N THR A 31 28.74 1.70 10.29
CA THR A 31 29.15 1.78 8.89
C THR A 31 30.15 0.67 8.60
N LEU A 32 29.86 -0.22 7.64
CA LEU A 32 30.72 -1.32 7.22
C LEU A 32 31.26 -1.08 5.82
N ARG A 33 32.53 -1.44 5.60
CA ARG A 33 33.26 -1.24 4.35
C ARG A 33 33.62 -2.59 3.75
N PHE A 34 32.96 -2.98 2.67
CA PHE A 34 33.19 -4.25 1.99
C PHE A 34 34.22 -4.10 0.89
N LYS A 35 35.28 -4.90 0.93
CA LYS A 35 36.36 -4.93 -0.06
C LYS A 35 36.33 -6.26 -0.80
N GLY A 36 36.36 -6.21 -2.13
CA GLY A 36 36.44 -7.40 -2.99
C GLY A 36 37.89 -7.83 -3.27
N GLN A 37 38.05 -9.01 -3.87
CA GLN A 37 39.35 -9.67 -4.11
C GLN A 37 40.19 -9.01 -5.23
N VAL A 38 39.60 -8.26 -6.16
CA VAL A 38 40.29 -7.72 -7.35
C VAL A 38 40.10 -6.21 -7.43
N ARG A 39 41.15 -5.42 -7.10
CA ARG A 39 41.31 -3.94 -7.28
C ARG A 39 40.01 -3.11 -7.37
N GLU A 40 39.03 -3.43 -6.55
CA GLU A 40 37.65 -2.93 -6.67
C GLU A 40 37.38 -1.84 -5.66
N GLU A 41 36.40 -0.99 -5.97
CA GLU A 41 35.92 0.04 -5.08
C GLU A 41 35.35 -0.56 -3.79
N ILE A 42 35.84 -0.05 -2.66
CA ILE A 42 35.33 -0.39 -1.33
C ILE A 42 33.89 0.11 -1.22
N ARG A 43 32.93 -0.79 -1.06
CA ARG A 43 31.52 -0.42 -0.91
C ARG A 43 31.18 -0.19 0.55
N VAL A 44 30.56 0.96 0.83
CA VAL A 44 30.22 1.38 2.18
C VAL A 44 28.73 1.19 2.42
N PHE A 45 28.37 0.46 3.47
CA PHE A 45 27.00 0.20 3.88
C PHE A 45 26.79 0.64 5.32
N ARG A 46 25.65 1.29 5.60
CA ARG A 46 25.27 1.68 6.96
C ARG A 46 24.10 0.82 7.42
N MET A 47 24.23 0.20 8.59
CA MET A 47 23.18 -0.64 9.18
C MET A 47 23.06 -0.39 10.69
N ARG A 48 21.97 -0.86 11.30
CA ARG A 48 21.79 -0.83 12.76
C ARG A 48 22.56 -1.97 13.40
N ARG A 49 23.09 -1.75 14.62
CA ARG A 49 23.89 -2.75 15.35
C ARG A 49 23.08 -4.00 15.75
N ASN A 50 21.77 -3.86 15.91
CA ASN A 50 20.85 -4.94 16.28
C ASN A 50 20.23 -5.70 15.09
N VAL A 51 20.71 -5.47 13.88
CA VAL A 51 20.18 -6.11 12.67
C VAL A 51 21.20 -7.13 12.17
N GLU A 52 20.74 -8.33 11.85
CA GLU A 52 21.57 -9.41 11.32
C GLU A 52 22.36 -9.01 10.06
N MET A 53 23.57 -9.54 9.97
CA MET A 53 24.50 -9.31 8.87
C MET A 53 23.97 -9.82 7.52
N ARG A 54 23.06 -10.80 7.52
CA ARG A 54 22.33 -11.32 6.34
C ARG A 54 21.79 -10.23 5.40
N LYS A 55 21.22 -9.16 5.95
CA LYS A 55 20.59 -8.09 5.15
C LYS A 55 21.60 -7.33 4.29
N VAL A 56 22.81 -7.14 4.79
CA VAL A 56 23.87 -6.41 4.08
C VAL A 56 24.69 -7.32 3.19
N MET A 57 24.87 -8.59 3.58
CA MET A 57 25.41 -9.62 2.70
C MET A 57 24.54 -9.82 1.45
N LYS A 58 23.22 -9.91 1.61
CA LYS A 58 22.26 -10.01 0.49
C LYS A 58 22.36 -8.80 -0.43
N ARG A 59 22.38 -7.59 0.13
CA ARG A 59 22.49 -6.35 -0.65
C ARG A 59 23.83 -6.23 -1.38
N TYR A 60 24.91 -6.71 -0.78
CA TYR A 60 26.22 -6.79 -1.41
C TYR A 60 26.22 -7.74 -2.61
N GLY A 61 25.62 -8.93 -2.46
CA GLY A 61 25.44 -9.91 -3.55
C GLY A 61 24.58 -9.38 -4.69
N GLU A 62 23.42 -8.78 -4.39
CA GLU A 62 22.53 -8.15 -5.39
C GLU A 62 23.25 -7.06 -6.20
N THR A 63 24.11 -6.28 -5.54
CA THR A 63 24.91 -5.25 -6.20
C THR A 63 25.95 -5.84 -7.17
N ARG A 64 26.39 -7.07 -6.93
CA ARG A 64 27.31 -7.82 -7.80
C ARG A 64 26.61 -8.76 -8.78
N GLY A 65 25.27 -8.86 -8.73
CA GLY A 65 24.51 -9.79 -9.56
C GLY A 65 24.74 -11.28 -9.22
N VAL A 66 25.33 -11.57 -8.05
CA VAL A 66 25.66 -12.93 -7.61
C VAL A 66 25.01 -13.20 -6.25
N LYS A 67 24.55 -14.43 -6.01
CA LYS A 67 23.94 -14.77 -4.71
C LYS A 67 24.95 -14.54 -3.58
N TRP A 68 24.46 -14.03 -2.46
CA TRP A 68 25.31 -13.75 -1.29
C TRP A 68 25.96 -15.01 -0.70
N THR A 69 25.36 -16.19 -0.94
CA THR A 69 25.90 -17.50 -0.55
C THR A 69 27.22 -17.85 -1.25
N THR A 70 27.50 -17.24 -2.41
CA THR A 70 28.74 -17.44 -3.16
C THR A 70 29.90 -16.63 -2.57
N PHE A 71 29.61 -15.67 -1.68
CA PHE A 71 30.63 -14.86 -1.02
C PHE A 71 30.89 -15.36 0.39
N VAL A 72 32.17 -15.46 0.76
CA VAL A 72 32.60 -15.61 2.14
C VAL A 72 33.03 -14.25 2.68
N PHE A 73 32.38 -13.82 3.76
CA PHE A 73 32.63 -12.54 4.41
C PHE A 73 33.53 -12.75 5.63
N ILE A 74 34.70 -12.11 5.61
CA ILE A 74 35.73 -12.27 6.63
C ILE A 74 36.08 -10.89 7.18
N LEU A 75 36.18 -10.80 8.50
CA LEU A 75 36.66 -9.60 9.18
C LEU A 75 38.19 -9.52 9.15
N LYS A 76 38.74 -8.34 9.48
CA LYS A 76 40.20 -8.13 9.50
C LYS A 76 40.94 -9.05 10.50
N ASP A 77 40.25 -9.51 11.52
CA ASP A 77 40.75 -10.45 12.54
C ASP A 77 40.71 -11.92 12.10
N GLY A 78 40.19 -12.22 10.89
CA GLY A 78 40.05 -13.57 10.37
C GLY A 78 38.73 -14.25 10.76
N THR A 79 37.86 -13.58 11.50
CA THR A 79 36.57 -14.13 11.92
C THR A 79 35.63 -14.21 10.72
N ARG A 80 35.12 -15.42 10.44
CA ARG A 80 34.10 -15.64 9.41
C ARG A 80 32.75 -15.15 9.92
N ILE A 81 32.15 -14.22 9.19
CA ILE A 81 30.84 -13.68 9.53
C ILE A 81 29.77 -14.64 8.98
N ARG A 82 28.94 -15.19 9.88
CA ARG A 82 27.75 -15.97 9.53
C ARG A 82 26.55 -15.05 9.36
N GLU A 83 25.50 -15.56 8.73
CA GLU A 83 24.29 -14.79 8.42
C GLU A 83 23.50 -14.33 9.66
N SER A 84 23.53 -15.13 10.73
CA SER A 84 22.82 -14.88 11.98
C SER A 84 23.50 -13.86 12.89
N HIS A 85 24.80 -13.59 12.68
CA HIS A 85 25.54 -12.67 13.54
C HIS A 85 25.01 -11.25 13.43
N THR A 86 25.02 -10.53 14.54
CA THR A 86 24.77 -9.09 14.57
C THR A 86 26.07 -8.29 14.66
N PRO A 87 26.09 -7.04 14.14
CA PRO A 87 27.25 -6.17 14.34
C PRO A 87 27.57 -5.86 15.80
N ASP A 88 26.60 -5.99 16.71
CA ASP A 88 26.82 -5.83 18.14
C ASP A 88 27.54 -7.03 18.77
N GLU A 89 27.14 -8.25 18.41
CA GLU A 89 27.81 -9.49 18.82
C GLU A 89 29.26 -9.58 18.32
N LEU A 90 29.52 -9.04 17.12
CA LEU A 90 30.85 -8.99 16.53
C LEU A 90 31.64 -7.74 16.93
N GLU A 91 31.11 -6.94 17.87
CA GLU A 91 31.67 -5.67 18.37
C GLU A 91 32.20 -4.74 17.25
N LEU A 92 31.51 -4.73 16.10
CA LEU A 92 31.99 -4.03 14.92
C LEU A 92 32.00 -2.53 15.15
N LYS A 93 33.19 -1.92 15.01
CA LYS A 93 33.37 -0.47 15.10
C LYS A 93 32.90 0.22 13.82
N ASP A 94 32.56 1.51 13.94
CA ASP A 94 32.18 2.32 12.78
C ASP A 94 33.35 2.42 11.79
N GLY A 95 33.12 2.01 10.54
CA GLY A 95 34.14 1.89 9.50
C GLY A 95 34.82 0.51 9.40
N ALA A 96 34.31 -0.52 10.07
CA ALA A 96 34.88 -1.87 10.03
C ALA A 96 34.99 -2.40 8.59
N LYS A 97 36.15 -2.97 8.27
CA LYS A 97 36.46 -3.52 6.94
C LYS A 97 36.13 -5.01 6.91
N ILE A 98 35.34 -5.40 5.92
CA ILE A 98 34.95 -6.79 5.66
C ILE A 98 35.47 -7.15 4.27
N ASP A 99 36.28 -8.19 4.20
CA ASP A 99 36.72 -8.73 2.93
C ASP A 99 35.68 -9.75 2.46
N ALA A 100 35.18 -9.57 1.24
CA ALA A 100 34.23 -10.46 0.59
C ALA A 100 34.97 -11.22 -0.51
N MET A 101 35.27 -12.48 -0.23
CA MET A 101 35.95 -13.37 -1.16
C MET A 101 34.92 -14.17 -1.94
N LEU A 102 35.05 -14.21 -3.27
CA LEU A 102 34.18 -15.00 -4.13
C LEU A 102 34.70 -16.44 -4.13
N HIS A 103 33.92 -17.40 -3.65
CA HIS A 103 34.22 -18.80 -3.96
C HIS A 103 33.78 -19.06 -5.39
N HIS A 104 34.75 -19.24 -6.29
CA HIS A 104 34.48 -19.87 -7.57
C HIS A 104 34.19 -21.35 -7.29
N GLU A 105 32.91 -21.74 -7.36
CA GLU A 105 32.54 -23.13 -7.56
C GLU A 105 32.93 -23.52 -9.00
N GLY A 106 34.23 -23.76 -9.19
CA GLY A 106 34.72 -24.63 -10.26
C GLY A 106 34.35 -26.06 -9.88
N GLY A 107 33.68 -26.77 -10.79
CA GLY A 107 32.95 -28.00 -10.51
C GLY A 107 33.76 -29.14 -9.88
N GLY A 108 33.03 -30.01 -9.18
CA GLY A 108 33.43 -31.37 -8.82
C GLY A 108 34.03 -31.53 -7.42
N TYR A 109 33.19 -31.97 -6.48
CA TYR A 109 33.50 -32.77 -5.28
C TYR A 109 34.69 -32.34 -4.40
N ALA A 110 34.36 -31.71 -3.26
CA ALA A 110 34.85 -32.10 -1.94
C ALA A 110 34.06 -31.27 -0.93
N GLU A 111 32.80 -31.68 -0.75
CA GLU A 111 32.06 -31.40 0.46
C GLU A 111 32.98 -31.80 1.62
N SER A 112 33.31 -30.82 2.47
CA SER A 112 34.05 -31.11 3.69
C SER A 112 33.05 -31.81 4.58
N ASP A 113 32.94 -33.14 4.43
CA ASP A 113 31.96 -33.98 5.11
C ASP A 113 32.28 -33.97 6.61
N VAL A 114 31.76 -32.95 7.28
CA VAL A 114 31.54 -32.93 8.71
C VAL A 114 30.33 -33.81 8.93
N VAL A 115 30.59 -35.05 9.33
CA VAL A 115 29.55 -36.05 9.50
C VAL A 115 29.09 -36.00 10.95
N GLU A 116 27.83 -35.60 11.16
CA GLU A 116 27.18 -35.54 12.47
C GLU A 116 26.63 -36.93 12.82
N VAL A 117 27.26 -37.61 13.78
CA VAL A 117 26.95 -39.02 14.12
C VAL A 117 26.60 -39.17 15.59
N ASN A 118 25.56 -39.96 15.89
CA ASN A 118 25.24 -40.36 17.26
C ASN A 118 26.30 -41.33 17.81
N ARG A 119 26.99 -40.93 18.87
CA ARG A 119 28.08 -41.70 19.48
C ARG A 119 27.64 -43.05 20.07
N GLY A 120 26.39 -43.18 20.52
CA GLY A 120 25.85 -44.43 21.06
C GLY A 120 25.68 -45.48 19.96
N LEU A 121 24.94 -45.13 18.90
CA LEU A 121 24.73 -46.02 17.74
C LEU A 121 26.03 -46.35 17.02
N LEU A 122 26.96 -45.39 16.94
CA LEU A 122 28.28 -45.60 16.35
C LEU A 122 29.09 -46.66 17.12
N LYS A 123 29.00 -46.64 18.46
CA LYS A 123 29.66 -47.63 19.30
C LYS A 123 29.01 -49.01 19.18
N GLU A 124 27.69 -49.09 19.10
CA GLU A 124 26.98 -50.36 18.87
C GLU A 124 27.37 -50.99 17.52
N LEU A 125 27.51 -50.19 16.45
CA LEU A 125 28.00 -50.67 15.16
C LEU A 125 29.47 -51.11 15.20
N GLU A 126 30.31 -50.41 15.98
CA GLU A 126 31.70 -50.81 16.23
C GLU A 126 31.78 -52.14 16.99
N ASP A 127 30.94 -52.31 18.03
CA ASP A 127 30.86 -53.54 18.83
C ASP A 127 30.35 -54.74 18.00
N MET A 128 29.57 -54.49 16.93
CA MET A 128 29.14 -55.50 15.95
C MET A 128 30.24 -55.85 14.92
N GLY A 129 31.37 -55.15 14.93
CA GLY A 129 32.54 -55.43 14.09
C GLY A 129 32.62 -54.61 12.79
N PHE A 130 31.78 -53.57 12.63
CA PHE A 130 31.88 -52.67 11.49
C PHE A 130 32.97 -51.61 11.71
N SER A 131 33.71 -51.24 10.66
CA SER A 131 34.71 -50.18 10.76
C SER A 131 34.06 -48.84 11.13
N MET A 132 34.70 -48.08 12.02
CA MET A 132 34.27 -46.74 12.44
C MET A 132 33.91 -45.81 11.26
N ALA A 133 34.68 -45.85 10.17
CA ALA A 133 34.43 -45.03 8.98
C ALA A 133 33.10 -45.41 8.29
N ARG A 134 32.88 -46.70 8.01
CA ARG A 134 31.62 -47.19 7.42
C ARG A 134 30.42 -46.94 8.33
N ALA A 135 30.58 -47.16 9.64
CA ALA A 135 29.52 -46.91 10.60
C ALA A 135 29.14 -45.42 10.66
N ALA A 136 30.12 -44.52 10.60
CA ALA A 136 29.87 -43.07 10.52
C ALA A 136 29.14 -42.68 9.23
N TRP A 137 29.57 -43.21 8.08
CA TRP A 137 28.89 -42.97 6.80
C TRP A 137 27.48 -43.54 6.76
N ALA A 138 27.26 -44.72 7.34
CA ALA A 138 25.96 -45.34 7.44
C ALA A 138 25.00 -44.56 8.31
N LEU A 139 25.47 -44.06 9.46
CA LEU A 139 24.68 -43.23 10.37
C LEU A 139 24.36 -41.86 9.76
N HIS A 140 25.26 -41.31 8.96
CA HIS A 140 24.99 -40.10 8.19
C HIS A 140 23.86 -40.28 7.17
N HIS A 141 23.95 -41.33 6.35
CA HIS A 141 23.01 -41.58 5.27
C HIS A 141 21.67 -42.12 5.76
N SER A 142 21.65 -42.82 6.90
CA SER A 142 20.41 -43.18 7.61
C SER A 142 19.83 -42.01 8.42
N GLY A 143 20.58 -40.92 8.62
CA GLY A 143 20.12 -39.74 9.36
C GLY A 143 20.02 -39.95 10.87
N ASN A 144 20.86 -40.81 11.45
CA ASN A 144 20.87 -41.17 12.87
C ASN A 144 19.52 -41.73 13.39
N SER A 145 18.72 -42.34 12.53
CA SER A 145 17.34 -42.79 12.80
C SER A 145 17.27 -44.07 13.64
N SER A 146 18.05 -45.09 13.31
CA SER A 146 18.08 -46.40 13.98
C SER A 146 19.32 -47.22 13.62
N LEU A 147 19.67 -48.18 14.48
CA LEU A 147 20.78 -49.11 14.24
C LEU A 147 20.54 -49.98 13.00
N GLU A 148 19.32 -50.48 12.82
CA GLU A 148 18.96 -51.41 11.75
C GLU A 148 19.05 -50.77 10.36
N GLU A 149 18.64 -49.50 10.22
CA GLU A 149 18.76 -48.75 8.97
C GLU A 149 20.23 -48.48 8.61
N ALA A 150 21.07 -48.22 9.60
CA ALA A 150 22.51 -48.07 9.38
C ALA A 150 23.16 -49.41 8.95
N VAL A 151 22.78 -50.53 9.57
CA VAL A 151 23.27 -51.85 9.15
C VAL A 151 22.82 -52.18 7.73
N ASN A 152 21.55 -51.92 7.38
CA ASN A 152 21.05 -52.16 6.03
C ASN A 152 21.82 -51.34 4.98
N TRP A 153 22.12 -50.08 5.28
CA TRP A 153 22.95 -49.25 4.40
C TRP A 153 24.38 -49.80 4.23
N ILE A 154 25.01 -50.30 5.30
CA ILE A 154 26.36 -50.90 5.22
C ILE A 154 26.35 -52.14 4.31
N VAL A 155 25.32 -52.98 4.41
CA VAL A 155 25.17 -54.18 3.57
C VAL A 155 24.99 -53.80 2.10
N ASP A 156 24.15 -52.80 1.83
CA ASP A 156 23.91 -52.32 0.47
C ASP A 156 25.18 -51.71 -0.19
N HIS A 157 26.13 -51.26 0.62
CA HIS A 157 27.37 -50.58 0.17
C HIS A 157 28.65 -51.32 0.60
N GLU A 158 28.59 -52.64 0.81
CA GLU A 158 29.71 -53.43 1.36
C GLU A 158 30.98 -53.42 0.47
N ASN A 159 30.79 -53.25 -0.85
CA ASN A 159 31.86 -53.27 -1.86
C ASN A 159 32.47 -51.89 -2.16
N ASP A 160 31.93 -50.83 -1.57
CA ASP A 160 32.33 -49.47 -1.88
C ASP A 160 33.51 -49.02 -1.01
N SER A 161 34.73 -49.28 -1.48
CA SER A 161 35.99 -48.88 -0.79
C SER A 161 36.15 -47.35 -0.61
N GLN A 162 35.28 -46.55 -1.23
CA GLN A 162 35.24 -45.10 -1.05
C GLN A 162 34.83 -44.70 0.39
N PHE A 163 34.10 -45.57 1.10
CA PHE A 163 33.60 -45.31 2.47
C PHE A 163 34.52 -45.85 3.58
N ASP A 164 35.68 -46.41 3.22
CA ASP A 164 36.71 -46.83 4.17
C ASP A 164 37.56 -45.64 4.67
N LYS A 165 37.44 -44.46 4.03
CA LYS A 165 38.10 -43.24 4.48
C LYS A 165 37.29 -42.57 5.59
N ALA A 166 37.94 -42.38 6.74
CA ALA A 166 37.35 -41.71 7.90
C ALA A 166 36.99 -40.25 7.57
N PRO A 167 35.70 -39.87 7.67
CA PRO A 167 35.31 -38.46 7.60
C PRO A 167 35.68 -37.74 8.90
N VAL A 168 35.64 -36.39 8.87
CA VAL A 168 35.80 -35.60 10.10
C VAL A 168 34.48 -35.65 10.86
N VAL A 169 34.44 -36.43 11.94
CA VAL A 169 33.21 -36.65 12.73
C VAL A 169 33.05 -35.53 13.76
N GLU A 170 31.95 -34.78 13.69
CA GLU A 170 31.49 -33.93 14.80
C GLU A 170 30.49 -34.74 15.65
N PHE A 171 30.83 -34.92 16.93
CA PHE A 171 30.00 -35.69 17.85
C PHE A 171 28.92 -34.80 18.47
N ASN A 172 27.65 -35.10 18.19
CA ASN A 172 26.57 -34.60 19.02
C ASN A 172 26.52 -35.41 20.31
N ILE A 173 27.05 -34.82 21.39
CA ILE A 173 26.86 -35.35 22.73
C ILE A 173 25.43 -35.00 23.15
N GLU A 174 24.47 -35.86 22.81
CA GLU A 174 23.30 -35.99 23.65
C GLU A 174 23.80 -36.56 24.98
N ILE A 175 23.95 -35.67 25.97
CA ILE A 175 24.21 -36.03 27.36
C ILE A 175 23.02 -36.89 27.78
N GLU A 176 23.22 -38.20 27.77
CA GLU A 176 22.38 -39.16 28.46
C GLU A 176 22.34 -38.72 29.93
N SER A 177 21.27 -38.00 30.26
CA SER A 177 21.02 -37.54 31.62
C SER A 177 20.92 -38.77 32.50
N PRO A 178 21.54 -38.78 33.71
CA PRO A 178 21.47 -39.93 34.59
C PRO A 178 20.00 -40.29 34.83
N SER A 179 19.70 -41.58 34.67
CA SER A 179 18.38 -42.17 34.95
C SER A 179 17.81 -41.66 36.28
N PRO A 180 16.51 -41.33 36.34
CA PRO A 180 15.92 -40.60 37.45
C PRO A 180 15.65 -41.54 38.62
N HIS A 181 16.16 -41.18 39.79
CA HIS A 181 15.52 -41.55 41.04
C HIS A 181 15.43 -40.29 41.89
N ASP A 182 14.40 -39.49 41.62
CA ASP A 182 13.82 -38.49 42.55
C ASP A 182 12.60 -37.84 41.87
N ASP A 183 11.39 -38.30 42.22
CA ASP A 183 10.11 -37.75 41.75
C ASP A 183 9.97 -36.23 41.97
N THR A 184 10.70 -35.69 42.95
CA THR A 184 10.68 -34.26 43.28
C THR A 184 11.42 -33.39 42.26
N SER A 185 12.43 -33.93 41.58
CA SER A 185 13.22 -33.22 40.56
C SER A 185 12.48 -33.17 39.22
N GLN A 186 11.77 -34.24 38.86
CA GLN A 186 10.91 -34.25 37.67
C GLN A 186 9.71 -33.32 37.81
N ALA A 187 9.11 -33.25 39.00
CA ALA A 187 8.02 -32.31 39.28
C ALA A 187 8.45 -30.84 39.12
N ARG A 188 9.62 -30.46 39.67
CA ARG A 188 10.18 -29.11 39.50
C ARG A 188 10.56 -28.80 38.06
N ALA A 189 11.13 -29.77 37.33
CA ALA A 189 11.45 -29.63 35.92
C ALA A 189 10.19 -29.42 35.05
N ASN A 190 9.11 -30.15 35.34
CA ASN A 190 7.83 -30.00 34.65
C ASN A 190 7.15 -28.66 34.98
N GLU A 191 7.23 -28.20 36.23
CA GLU A 191 6.73 -26.88 36.62
C GLU A 191 7.49 -25.72 35.95
N LEU A 192 8.82 -25.84 35.84
CA LEU A 192 9.66 -24.90 35.09
C LEU A 192 9.32 -24.88 33.59
N LYS A 193 9.08 -26.05 32.99
CA LYS A 193 8.64 -26.18 31.58
C LYS A 193 7.26 -25.57 31.35
N GLU A 194 6.31 -25.78 32.26
CA GLU A 194 4.96 -25.22 32.13
C GLU A 194 4.96 -23.70 32.32
N ARG A 195 5.73 -23.18 33.28
CA ARG A 195 5.95 -21.73 33.44
C ARG A 195 6.60 -21.12 32.21
N ALA A 196 7.58 -21.79 31.60
CA ALA A 196 8.19 -21.34 30.35
C ALA A 196 7.19 -21.36 29.17
N ARG A 197 6.30 -22.36 29.10
CA ARG A 197 5.23 -22.42 28.08
C ARG A 197 4.23 -21.29 28.25
N LYS A 198 3.77 -21.02 29.47
CA LYS A 198 2.86 -19.90 29.77
C LYS A 198 3.50 -18.55 29.44
N LEU A 199 4.77 -18.36 29.77
CA LEU A 199 5.49 -17.12 29.44
C LEU A 199 5.61 -16.91 27.92
N ARG A 200 5.89 -17.97 27.16
CA ARG A 200 5.96 -17.92 25.68
C ARG A 200 4.60 -17.64 25.06
N GLU A 201 3.53 -18.24 25.59
CA GLU A 201 2.15 -18.04 25.13
C GLU A 201 1.67 -16.60 25.44
N GLU A 202 1.98 -16.08 26.63
CA GLU A 202 1.71 -14.67 26.99
C GLU A 202 2.49 -13.69 26.11
N GLU A 203 3.75 -13.98 25.82
CA GLU A 203 4.58 -13.17 24.92
C GLU A 203 4.05 -13.22 23.47
N GLU A 204 3.61 -14.40 23.00
CA GLU A 204 3.04 -14.56 21.68
C GLU A 204 1.69 -13.84 21.52
N THR A 205 0.79 -13.95 22.50
CA THR A 205 -0.47 -13.19 22.49
C THR A 205 -0.21 -11.68 22.59
N LYS A 206 0.82 -11.24 23.31
CA LYS A 206 1.22 -9.83 23.36
C LYS A 206 1.75 -9.37 22.00
N ARG A 207 2.60 -10.17 21.35
CA ARG A 207 3.14 -9.92 20.00
C ARG A 207 2.04 -9.92 18.94
N GLU A 208 1.01 -10.74 19.10
CA GLU A 208 -0.16 -10.76 18.21
C GLU A 208 -1.04 -9.52 18.41
N ARG A 209 -1.28 -9.11 19.66
CA ARG A 209 -1.97 -7.84 19.97
C ARG A 209 -1.19 -6.63 19.44
N GLU A 210 0.14 -6.66 19.45
CA GLU A 210 0.97 -5.60 18.87
C GLU A 210 0.88 -5.58 17.34
N ARG A 211 0.95 -6.74 16.67
CA ARG A 211 0.74 -6.86 15.21
C ARG A 211 -0.64 -6.37 14.78
N GLU A 212 -1.69 -6.72 15.52
CA GLU A 212 -3.05 -6.26 15.22
C GLU A 212 -3.21 -4.75 15.45
N LYS A 213 -2.60 -4.20 16.51
CA LYS A 213 -2.53 -2.74 16.73
C LYS A 213 -1.78 -2.02 15.61
N GLU A 214 -0.70 -2.60 15.09
CA GLU A 214 0.05 -2.06 13.96
C GLU A 214 -0.76 -2.10 12.67
N ARG A 215 -1.53 -3.16 12.41
CA ARG A 215 -2.46 -3.24 11.28
C ARG A 215 -3.51 -2.13 11.35
N ILE A 216 -4.10 -1.90 12.53
CA ILE A 216 -5.08 -0.83 12.75
C ILE A 216 -4.43 0.55 12.60
N ARG A 217 -3.23 0.74 13.16
CA ARG A 217 -2.47 1.99 13.05
C ARG A 217 -2.11 2.29 11.60
N ALA A 218 -1.59 1.31 10.87
CA ALA A 218 -1.29 1.43 9.44
C ALA A 218 -2.54 1.74 8.61
N GLY A 219 -3.68 1.13 8.94
CA GLY A 219 -4.97 1.47 8.31
C GLY A 219 -5.39 2.92 8.57
N LYS A 220 -5.25 3.40 9.82
CA LYS A 220 -5.55 4.79 10.19
C LYS A 220 -4.59 5.78 9.54
N GLU A 221 -3.30 5.49 9.54
CA GLU A 221 -2.26 6.31 8.90
C GLU A 221 -2.45 6.36 7.38
N MET A 222 -2.84 5.25 6.74
CA MET A 222 -3.16 5.23 5.31
C MET A 222 -4.36 6.13 4.98
N MET A 223 -5.41 6.11 5.81
CA MET A 223 -6.58 6.98 5.65
C MET A 223 -6.24 8.45 5.91
N GLU A 224 -5.40 8.74 6.89
CA GLU A 224 -4.94 10.09 7.20
C GLU A 224 -4.02 10.65 6.10
N ALA A 225 -3.09 9.86 5.59
CA ALA A 225 -2.25 10.22 4.45
C ALA A 225 -3.09 10.51 3.20
N LYS A 226 -4.13 9.71 2.94
CA LYS A 226 -5.08 9.95 1.84
C LYS A 226 -5.82 11.28 2.01
N ARG A 227 -6.27 11.61 3.23
CA ARG A 227 -6.93 12.89 3.54
C ARG A 227 -5.99 14.08 3.33
N ILE A 228 -4.74 13.96 3.76
CA ILE A 228 -3.72 15.02 3.60
C ILE A 228 -3.39 15.22 2.11
N ALA A 229 -3.27 14.14 1.33
CA ALA A 229 -3.04 14.22 -0.12
C ALA A 229 -4.20 14.91 -0.85
N GLU A 230 -5.45 14.55 -0.54
CA GLU A 230 -6.64 15.18 -1.12
C GLU A 230 -6.74 16.67 -0.74
N GLU A 231 -6.44 17.04 0.50
CA GLU A 231 -6.43 18.44 0.92
C GLU A 231 -5.35 19.26 0.20
N ASN A 232 -4.16 18.68 0.01
CA ASN A 232 -3.09 19.30 -0.77
C ASN A 232 -3.48 19.48 -2.24
N GLU A 233 -4.18 18.51 -2.84
CA GLU A 233 -4.70 18.62 -4.20
C GLU A 233 -5.76 19.72 -4.32
N ARG A 234 -6.72 19.76 -3.38
CA ARG A 234 -7.72 20.84 -3.32
C ARG A 234 -7.08 22.22 -3.17
N LYS A 235 -6.06 22.34 -2.31
CA LYS A 235 -5.28 23.58 -2.14
C LYS A 235 -4.60 24.00 -3.44
N ARG A 236 -4.00 23.07 -4.19
CA ARG A 236 -3.40 23.34 -5.51
C ARG A 236 -4.44 23.82 -6.51
N ASN A 237 -5.59 23.17 -6.58
CA ASN A 237 -6.67 23.56 -7.49
C ASN A 237 -7.25 24.95 -7.17
N ILE A 238 -7.43 25.27 -5.88
CA ILE A 238 -7.88 26.61 -5.46
C ILE A 238 -6.82 27.66 -5.80
N ALA A 239 -5.53 27.37 -5.58
CA ALA A 239 -4.45 28.28 -5.94
C ALA A 239 -4.37 28.54 -7.46
N LEU A 240 -4.57 27.50 -8.28
CA LEU A 240 -4.62 27.63 -9.74
C LEU A 240 -5.79 28.52 -10.20
N ARG A 241 -7.00 28.27 -9.69
CA ARG A 241 -8.20 29.09 -9.99
C ARG A 241 -8.01 30.55 -9.56
N LYS A 242 -7.34 30.79 -8.43
CA LYS A 242 -7.04 32.14 -7.95
C LYS A 242 -6.00 32.84 -8.84
N ALA A 243 -4.94 32.13 -9.21
CA ALA A 243 -3.91 32.66 -10.11
C ALA A 243 -4.49 33.01 -11.49
N GLU A 244 -5.31 32.13 -12.07
CA GLU A 244 -6.01 32.37 -13.35
C GLU A 244 -6.89 33.63 -13.27
N LYS A 245 -7.68 33.79 -12.20
CA LYS A 245 -8.51 34.97 -11.99
C LYS A 245 -7.71 36.25 -11.80
N ASP A 246 -6.58 36.18 -11.09
CA ASP A 246 -5.68 37.32 -10.88
C ASP A 246 -4.96 37.72 -12.18
N GLU A 247 -4.60 36.75 -13.04
CA GLU A 247 -4.07 37.00 -14.37
C GLU A 247 -5.11 37.59 -15.32
N GLU A 248 -6.35 37.10 -15.31
CA GLU A 248 -7.45 37.67 -16.08
C GLU A 248 -7.74 39.12 -15.64
N LYS A 249 -7.72 39.39 -14.32
CA LYS A 249 -7.90 40.75 -13.80
C LYS A 249 -6.79 41.69 -14.25
N LYS A 250 -5.52 41.25 -14.19
CA LYS A 250 -4.37 42.03 -14.70
C LYS A 250 -4.48 42.28 -16.20
N ALA A 251 -4.95 41.30 -16.98
CA ALA A 251 -5.18 41.47 -18.41
C ALA A 251 -6.29 42.49 -18.70
N ARG A 252 -7.41 42.42 -17.97
CA ARG A 252 -8.52 43.38 -18.08
C ARG A 252 -8.08 44.80 -17.69
N GLU A 253 -7.32 44.96 -16.62
CA GLU A 253 -6.77 46.27 -16.22
C GLU A 253 -5.82 46.85 -17.28
N LYS A 254 -4.96 46.02 -17.90
CA LYS A 254 -4.11 46.45 -19.01
C LYS A 254 -4.91 46.90 -20.23
N VAL A 255 -5.99 46.19 -20.57
CA VAL A 255 -6.89 46.59 -21.68
C VAL A 255 -7.59 47.90 -21.35
N MET A 256 -8.09 48.06 -20.13
CA MET A 256 -8.74 49.28 -19.67
C MET A 256 -7.81 50.50 -19.74
N LEU A 257 -6.55 50.35 -19.32
CA LEU A 257 -5.54 51.41 -19.45
C LEU A 257 -5.27 51.77 -20.92
N LYS A 258 -5.15 50.77 -21.81
CA LYS A 258 -4.98 50.99 -23.24
C LYS A 258 -6.15 51.76 -23.87
N VAL A 259 -7.39 51.39 -23.53
CA VAL A 259 -8.59 52.07 -24.01
C VAL A 259 -8.66 53.51 -23.50
N ASN A 260 -8.31 53.74 -22.23
CA ASN A 260 -8.31 55.09 -21.65
C ASN A 260 -7.22 55.97 -22.29
N ALA A 261 -6.02 55.42 -22.52
CA ALA A 261 -4.94 56.14 -23.19
C ALA A 261 -5.30 56.51 -24.65
N ASP A 262 -5.88 55.57 -25.41
CA ASP A 262 -6.35 55.83 -26.77
C ASP A 262 -7.51 56.85 -26.81
N LYS A 263 -8.42 56.81 -25.81
CA LYS A 263 -9.48 57.81 -25.64
C LYS A 263 -8.90 59.20 -25.32
N ALA A 264 -7.87 59.28 -24.48
CA ALA A 264 -7.18 60.52 -24.15
C ALA A 264 -6.38 61.06 -25.34
N GLU A 265 -5.72 60.20 -26.12
CA GLU A 265 -4.98 60.56 -27.32
C GLU A 265 -5.92 61.11 -28.41
N ARG A 266 -7.06 60.46 -28.67
CA ARG A 266 -8.10 60.99 -29.56
C ARG A 266 -8.64 62.33 -29.10
N LYS A 267 -8.86 62.50 -27.80
CA LYS A 267 -9.29 63.78 -27.22
C LYS A 267 -8.23 64.87 -27.35
N SER A 268 -6.94 64.54 -27.26
CA SER A 268 -5.83 65.48 -27.43
C SER A 268 -5.54 65.81 -28.91
N ARG A 269 -5.75 64.88 -29.84
CA ARG A 269 -5.59 65.09 -31.30
C ARG A 269 -6.74 65.89 -31.92
N HIS A 270 -7.92 65.95 -31.30
CA HIS A 270 -9.10 66.66 -31.82
C HIS A 270 -9.58 67.79 -30.89
N GLY A 271 -8.73 68.78 -30.57
CA GLY A 271 -9.02 69.82 -29.56
C GLY A 271 -10.35 70.62 -29.68
N LEU A 272 -11.24 70.43 -28.69
CA LEU A 272 -12.24 71.30 -27.98
C LEU A 272 -13.35 72.12 -28.73
N PRO A 273 -14.49 72.59 -28.10
CA PRO A 273 -15.20 72.21 -26.85
C PRO A 273 -16.78 72.08 -26.94
N THR A 274 -17.41 71.62 -25.83
CA THR A 274 -18.81 71.83 -25.32
C THR A 274 -20.05 71.25 -26.07
N GLU A 275 -20.92 70.51 -25.36
CA GLU A 275 -22.27 71.00 -24.96
C GLU A 275 -23.07 69.98 -24.13
N ALA A 276 -23.91 70.55 -23.26
CA ALA A 276 -24.92 69.88 -22.46
C ALA A 276 -26.19 69.63 -23.31
N GLU A 277 -26.89 68.55 -22.95
CA GLU A 277 -28.30 68.22 -23.23
C GLU A 277 -28.85 68.19 -24.68
N SER A 278 -29.70 67.17 -24.87
CA SER A 278 -30.92 67.15 -25.72
C SER A 278 -30.86 66.45 -27.09
N THR A 279 -31.67 65.37 -27.18
CA THR A 279 -32.66 65.05 -28.25
C THR A 279 -32.20 65.03 -29.71
N SER A 280 -32.49 64.08 -30.60
CA SER A 280 -33.39 62.92 -30.64
C SER A 280 -33.28 62.31 -32.06
N THR A 281 -33.53 61.01 -32.22
CA THR A 281 -34.26 60.34 -33.34
C THR A 281 -33.60 59.01 -33.75
N SER A 282 -34.14 57.89 -33.28
CA SER A 282 -34.97 56.98 -34.09
C SER A 282 -35.42 55.75 -33.29
N THR A 283 -36.68 55.81 -32.87
CA THR A 283 -37.71 54.77 -33.07
C THR A 283 -37.68 53.45 -32.28
N LEU A 284 -38.54 53.42 -31.24
CA LEU A 284 -39.51 52.39 -30.79
C LEU A 284 -39.01 50.98 -30.45
N VAL A 285 -39.19 50.53 -29.20
CA VAL A 285 -40.32 49.68 -28.73
C VAL A 285 -40.40 49.73 -27.19
N ALA A 286 -41.62 49.85 -26.67
CA ALA A 286 -41.99 49.92 -25.26
C ALA A 286 -41.91 48.55 -24.53
N PRO A 287 -42.00 48.51 -23.19
CA PRO A 287 -41.72 47.33 -22.37
C PRO A 287 -42.93 46.42 -22.24
N LEU A 288 -42.81 45.14 -22.60
CA LEU A 288 -43.87 44.14 -22.41
C LEU A 288 -43.32 42.80 -21.90
N ASP A 289 -43.87 42.44 -20.73
CA ASP A 289 -44.30 41.11 -20.30
C ASP A 289 -43.30 39.95 -20.18
N THR A 290 -42.96 39.72 -18.91
CA THR A 290 -42.88 38.41 -18.26
C THR A 290 -44.08 37.51 -18.61
N LYS A 291 -44.04 36.81 -19.75
CA LYS A 291 -44.69 35.50 -20.00
C LYS A 291 -44.40 35.04 -21.44
N ARG A 292 -43.21 34.50 -21.67
CA ARG A 292 -42.98 33.52 -22.73
C ARG A 292 -42.31 32.31 -22.13
N ILE A 293 -43.16 31.41 -21.68
CA ILE A 293 -42.88 29.98 -21.53
C ILE A 293 -42.51 29.50 -22.93
N LEU A 294 -41.20 29.52 -23.22
CA LEU A 294 -40.64 28.79 -24.35
C LEU A 294 -40.51 27.34 -23.88
N MET A 295 -41.45 26.51 -24.28
CA MET A 295 -41.31 25.05 -24.29
C MET A 295 -39.96 24.67 -24.92
N PRO A 296 -39.05 23.98 -24.20
CA PRO A 296 -37.85 23.43 -24.82
C PRO A 296 -38.17 22.05 -25.43
N SER A 297 -37.89 21.95 -26.72
CA SER A 297 -37.74 20.69 -27.48
C SER A 297 -36.81 19.70 -26.73
N PRO A 298 -37.07 18.38 -26.79
CA PRO A 298 -36.40 17.37 -25.97
C PRO A 298 -34.98 17.11 -26.48
N SER A 299 -34.01 17.78 -25.87
CA SER A 299 -32.61 17.37 -25.92
C SER A 299 -32.35 16.27 -24.86
N PRO A 300 -31.31 15.42 -25.00
CA PRO A 300 -31.00 14.32 -24.07
C PRO A 300 -30.78 14.75 -22.60
N VAL A 301 -30.77 16.05 -22.31
CA VAL A 301 -30.71 16.62 -20.96
C VAL A 301 -31.98 16.29 -20.14
N SER A 302 -33.17 16.21 -20.78
CA SER A 302 -34.44 15.93 -20.07
C SER A 302 -34.44 14.57 -19.37
N LYS A 303 -34.05 13.51 -20.09
CA LYS A 303 -34.06 12.15 -19.52
C LYS A 303 -33.02 11.98 -18.42
N ALA A 304 -31.84 12.57 -18.56
CA ALA A 304 -30.83 12.53 -17.51
C ALA A 304 -31.26 13.28 -16.24
N GLU A 305 -32.04 14.36 -16.39
CA GLU A 305 -32.64 15.10 -15.27
C GLU A 305 -33.80 14.34 -14.61
N GLU A 306 -34.66 13.69 -15.40
CA GLU A 306 -35.72 12.79 -14.90
C GLU A 306 -35.11 11.64 -14.08
N MET A 307 -34.00 11.06 -14.54
CA MET A 307 -33.26 10.03 -13.81
C MET A 307 -32.66 10.56 -12.51
N ARG A 308 -32.13 11.79 -12.50
CA ARG A 308 -31.67 12.44 -11.27
C ARG A 308 -32.82 12.65 -10.31
N GLU A 309 -33.96 13.13 -10.80
CA GLU A 309 -35.13 13.40 -9.97
C GLU A 309 -35.72 12.12 -9.38
N CYS A 310 -35.78 11.03 -10.15
CA CYS A 310 -36.19 9.72 -9.67
C CYS A 310 -35.30 9.19 -8.53
N LEU A 311 -33.98 9.40 -8.62
CA LEU A 311 -33.06 9.05 -7.54
C LEU A 311 -33.20 9.99 -6.32
N ARG A 312 -33.60 11.24 -6.52
CA ARG A 312 -33.90 12.19 -5.42
C ARG A 312 -35.21 11.83 -4.72
N SER A 313 -36.27 11.54 -5.47
CA SER A 313 -37.57 11.13 -4.93
C SER A 313 -37.42 9.83 -4.14
N LEU A 314 -36.68 8.85 -4.67
CA LEU A 314 -36.34 7.62 -3.95
C LEU A 314 -35.72 7.93 -2.58
N ARG A 315 -34.73 8.85 -2.53
CA ARG A 315 -34.07 9.22 -1.28
C ARG A 315 -34.94 10.07 -0.34
N ARG A 316 -35.83 10.89 -0.88
CA ARG A 316 -36.75 11.77 -0.12
C ARG A 316 -37.86 10.96 0.53
N ASN A 317 -38.48 10.06 -0.23
CA ASN A 317 -39.62 9.25 0.21
C ASN A 317 -39.22 8.18 1.22
N HIS A 318 -37.97 7.70 1.16
CA HIS A 318 -37.41 6.72 2.10
C HIS A 318 -36.34 7.32 3.01
N LYS A 319 -36.48 8.60 3.38
CA LYS A 319 -35.56 9.29 4.31
C LYS A 319 -35.52 8.64 5.70
N GLU A 320 -36.60 7.97 6.09
CA GLU A 320 -36.74 7.27 7.37
C GLU A 320 -36.13 5.85 7.36
N GLU A 321 -35.83 5.29 6.19
CA GLU A 321 -35.11 4.02 6.12
C GLU A 321 -33.61 4.21 6.39
N ASP A 322 -32.96 3.15 6.87
CA ASP A 322 -31.53 3.14 7.10
C ASP A 322 -30.77 3.64 5.85
N PRO A 323 -29.84 4.62 5.98
CA PRO A 323 -29.04 5.12 4.86
C PRO A 323 -28.27 4.01 4.12
N ARG A 324 -28.02 2.88 4.81
CA ARG A 324 -27.40 1.67 4.26
C ARG A 324 -28.31 0.96 3.26
N THR A 325 -29.62 0.92 3.50
CA THR A 325 -30.60 0.29 2.61
C THR A 325 -30.68 1.05 1.29
N MET A 326 -30.75 2.38 1.36
CA MET A 326 -30.74 3.24 0.17
C MET A 326 -29.44 3.14 -0.62
N ARG A 327 -28.31 3.09 0.07
CA ARG A 327 -27.02 2.86 -0.58
C ARG A 327 -26.98 1.50 -1.29
N ARG A 328 -27.48 0.42 -0.66
CA ARG A 328 -27.56 -0.93 -1.27
C ARG A 328 -28.49 -0.95 -2.49
N ALA A 329 -29.58 -0.18 -2.46
CA ALA A 329 -30.49 -0.02 -3.59
C ALA A 329 -29.76 0.62 -4.79
N PHE A 330 -29.11 1.77 -4.56
CA PHE A 330 -28.33 2.46 -5.59
C PHE A 330 -27.17 1.61 -6.13
N GLU A 331 -26.46 0.87 -5.26
CA GLU A 331 -25.39 -0.04 -5.68
C GLU A 331 -25.92 -1.19 -6.54
N THR A 332 -27.10 -1.72 -6.22
CA THR A 332 -27.72 -2.81 -6.99
C THR A 332 -28.19 -2.30 -8.36
N LEU A 333 -28.81 -1.12 -8.42
CA LEU A 333 -29.15 -0.43 -9.68
C LEU A 333 -27.89 -0.16 -10.52
N LEU A 334 -26.82 0.34 -9.89
CA LEU A 334 -25.56 0.64 -10.57
C LEU A 334 -24.93 -0.62 -11.15
N MET A 335 -24.92 -1.72 -10.41
CA MET A 335 -24.41 -3.01 -10.89
C MET A 335 -25.15 -3.46 -12.15
N ILE A 336 -26.48 -3.39 -12.14
CA ILE A 336 -27.33 -3.80 -13.26
C ILE A 336 -27.05 -2.94 -14.50
N VAL A 337 -27.13 -1.62 -14.35
CA VAL A 337 -26.93 -0.67 -15.46
C VAL A 337 -25.50 -0.77 -16.00
N ARG A 338 -24.50 -0.92 -15.11
CA ARG A 338 -23.09 -1.07 -15.51
C ARG A 338 -22.84 -2.36 -16.27
N ASN A 339 -23.43 -3.47 -15.85
CA ASN A 339 -23.31 -4.75 -16.56
C ASN A 339 -23.97 -4.66 -17.94
N ALA A 340 -25.16 -4.07 -18.04
CA ALA A 340 -25.84 -3.84 -19.31
C ALA A 340 -25.05 -2.92 -20.26
N ALA A 341 -24.40 -1.87 -19.72
CA ALA A 341 -23.59 -0.95 -20.51
C ALA A 341 -22.24 -1.54 -20.95
N LYS A 342 -21.62 -2.41 -20.14
CA LYS A 342 -20.30 -2.99 -20.40
C LYS A 342 -20.38 -4.16 -21.39
N THR A 343 -21.42 -4.97 -21.29
CA THR A 343 -21.62 -6.18 -22.10
C THR A 343 -23.04 -6.17 -22.68
N PRO A 344 -23.31 -5.32 -23.68
CA PRO A 344 -24.65 -5.16 -24.26
C PRO A 344 -25.10 -6.37 -25.09
N ASP A 345 -24.17 -7.20 -25.56
CA ASP A 345 -24.47 -8.36 -26.40
C ASP A 345 -25.06 -9.54 -25.62
N GLU A 346 -24.72 -9.65 -24.34
CA GLU A 346 -25.12 -10.77 -23.47
C GLU A 346 -26.54 -10.57 -22.91
N GLU A 347 -27.43 -11.47 -23.30
CA GLU A 347 -28.86 -11.35 -23.00
C GLU A 347 -29.20 -11.49 -21.51
N LYS A 348 -28.40 -12.24 -20.75
CA LYS A 348 -28.55 -12.35 -19.28
C LYS A 348 -28.42 -11.01 -18.55
N TYR A 349 -27.78 -10.00 -19.14
CA TYR A 349 -27.68 -8.65 -18.57
C TYR A 349 -28.73 -7.70 -19.13
N ARG A 350 -29.42 -8.10 -20.20
CA ARG A 350 -30.58 -7.40 -20.75
C ARG A 350 -31.90 -7.83 -20.11
N ARG A 351 -31.96 -9.01 -19.50
CA ARG A 351 -33.15 -9.53 -18.84
C ARG A 351 -32.95 -9.67 -17.33
N ILE A 352 -33.84 -9.10 -16.54
CA ILE A 352 -33.79 -9.12 -15.06
C ILE A 352 -35.10 -9.69 -14.55
N ARG A 353 -35.01 -10.67 -13.66
CA ARG A 353 -36.19 -11.26 -13.01
C ARG A 353 -36.57 -10.44 -11.79
N VAL A 354 -37.75 -9.83 -11.80
CA VAL A 354 -38.29 -9.03 -10.70
C VAL A 354 -38.52 -9.89 -9.46
N THR A 355 -38.90 -11.16 -9.62
CA THR A 355 -39.03 -12.11 -8.49
C THR A 355 -37.71 -12.53 -7.83
N ASN A 356 -36.56 -12.11 -8.35
CA ASN A 356 -35.31 -12.38 -7.67
C ASN A 356 -35.32 -11.67 -6.29
N ARG A 357 -35.17 -12.45 -5.21
CA ARG A 357 -35.21 -11.95 -3.83
C ARG A 357 -34.28 -10.76 -3.59
N LEU A 358 -33.07 -10.77 -4.16
CA LEU A 358 -32.11 -9.68 -4.00
C LEU A 358 -32.54 -8.41 -4.73
N PHE A 359 -33.14 -8.55 -5.91
CA PHE A 359 -33.68 -7.42 -6.67
C PHE A 359 -34.92 -6.87 -5.98
N GLN A 360 -35.85 -7.74 -5.57
CA GLN A 360 -37.10 -7.35 -4.91
C GLN A 360 -36.86 -6.64 -3.56
N GLU A 361 -35.97 -7.18 -2.71
CA GLU A 361 -35.67 -6.60 -1.40
C GLU A 361 -34.99 -5.23 -1.49
N ARG A 362 -34.15 -5.02 -2.51
CA ARG A 362 -33.31 -3.83 -2.62
C ARG A 362 -33.86 -2.75 -3.56
N VAL A 363 -34.58 -3.12 -4.60
CA VAL A 363 -35.02 -2.21 -5.67
C VAL A 363 -36.51 -2.38 -5.92
N GLY A 364 -37.00 -3.62 -6.04
CA GLY A 364 -38.40 -3.92 -6.39
C GLY A 364 -39.44 -3.54 -5.32
N ARG A 365 -39.03 -3.31 -4.07
CA ARG A 365 -39.88 -2.73 -3.02
C ARG A 365 -40.17 -1.25 -3.27
N PHE A 366 -39.29 -0.56 -3.98
CA PHE A 366 -39.36 0.87 -4.23
C PHE A 366 -39.98 1.14 -5.61
N LYS A 367 -41.02 1.97 -5.66
CA LYS A 367 -41.71 2.29 -6.93
C LYS A 367 -40.78 3.09 -7.85
N GLU A 368 -40.05 4.03 -7.26
CA GLU A 368 -39.05 4.87 -7.92
C GLU A 368 -37.89 4.01 -8.45
N GLY A 369 -37.55 2.91 -7.77
CA GLY A 369 -36.55 1.95 -8.27
C GLY A 369 -36.97 1.28 -9.58
N MET A 370 -38.27 1.00 -9.75
CA MET A 370 -38.82 0.44 -10.98
C MET A 370 -38.97 1.49 -12.08
N GLU A 371 -39.44 2.70 -11.74
CA GLU A 371 -39.49 3.83 -12.68
C GLU A 371 -38.10 4.18 -13.23
N PHE A 372 -37.07 4.16 -12.38
CA PHE A 372 -35.69 4.38 -12.81
C PHE A 372 -35.23 3.34 -13.84
N MET A 373 -35.63 2.07 -13.66
CA MET A 373 -35.32 0.99 -14.60
C MET A 373 -36.02 1.20 -15.94
N GLU A 374 -37.26 1.68 -15.94
CA GLU A 374 -37.99 2.06 -17.15
C GLU A 374 -37.32 3.24 -17.88
N LEU A 375 -36.85 4.25 -17.14
CA LEU A 375 -36.08 5.37 -17.69
C LEU A 375 -34.74 4.94 -18.30
N CYS A 376 -34.10 3.90 -17.73
CA CYS A 376 -32.91 3.26 -18.29
C CYS A 376 -33.19 2.49 -19.59
N GLY A 377 -34.45 2.23 -19.93
CA GLY A 377 -34.88 1.46 -21.11
C GLY A 377 -35.30 0.02 -20.82
N PHE A 378 -35.31 -0.42 -19.56
CA PHE A 378 -35.83 -1.74 -19.20
C PHE A 378 -37.36 -1.71 -19.19
N LYS A 379 -37.99 -2.37 -20.16
CA LYS A 379 -39.44 -2.47 -20.24
C LYS A 379 -39.92 -3.72 -19.53
N ARG A 380 -41.04 -3.59 -18.82
CA ARG A 380 -41.75 -4.74 -18.26
C ARG A 380 -42.42 -5.51 -19.40
N GLU A 381 -42.08 -6.78 -19.56
CA GLU A 381 -42.64 -7.60 -20.63
C GLU A 381 -44.03 -8.11 -20.17
N GLY A 382 -45.10 -7.59 -20.79
CA GLY A 382 -46.48 -7.70 -20.33
C GLY A 382 -46.92 -9.13 -20.01
N GLY A 383 -47.09 -9.42 -18.72
CA GLY A 383 -47.51 -10.74 -18.19
C GLY A 383 -46.37 -11.60 -17.64
N SER A 384 -45.12 -11.19 -17.81
CA SER A 384 -43.95 -11.87 -17.27
C SER A 384 -43.29 -11.01 -16.18
N GLU A 385 -42.76 -11.64 -15.13
CA GLU A 385 -42.06 -10.94 -14.04
C GLU A 385 -40.64 -10.51 -14.44
N PHE A 386 -40.41 -10.24 -15.73
CA PHE A 386 -39.11 -9.90 -16.28
C PHE A 386 -39.09 -8.47 -16.81
N LEU A 387 -37.98 -7.79 -16.54
CA LEU A 387 -37.60 -6.51 -17.13
C LEU A 387 -36.61 -6.81 -18.27
N SER A 388 -36.93 -6.39 -19.50
CA SER A 388 -36.10 -6.63 -20.67
C SER A 388 -35.64 -5.31 -21.32
N LEU A 389 -34.37 -5.27 -21.74
CA LEU A 389 -33.77 -4.14 -22.44
C LEU A 389 -33.67 -4.43 -23.93
N SER A 390 -34.12 -3.49 -24.77
CA SER A 390 -34.04 -3.62 -26.24
C SER A 390 -32.62 -3.45 -26.77
N LYS A 391 -32.29 -4.06 -27.92
CA LYS A 391 -30.95 -4.00 -28.55
C LYS A 391 -30.65 -2.65 -29.26
N HIS A 392 -31.36 -1.55 -28.94
CA HIS A 392 -31.26 -0.33 -29.72
C HIS A 392 -30.01 0.48 -29.33
N GLU A 393 -29.19 0.90 -30.31
CA GLU A 393 -27.92 1.61 -30.07
C GLU A 393 -28.04 2.90 -29.23
N GLY A 394 -29.23 3.51 -29.18
CA GLY A 394 -29.51 4.69 -28.35
C GLY A 394 -29.62 4.39 -26.84
N ASP A 395 -29.76 3.12 -26.44
CA ASP A 395 -29.86 2.72 -25.03
C ASP A 395 -28.50 2.75 -24.32
N LEU A 396 -27.39 2.57 -25.06
CA LEU A 396 -26.04 2.58 -24.49
C LEU A 396 -25.67 3.94 -23.89
N SER A 397 -25.96 5.04 -24.60
CA SER A 397 -25.73 6.40 -24.08
C SER A 397 -26.59 6.69 -22.86
N ARG A 398 -27.87 6.28 -22.88
CA ARG A 398 -28.78 6.41 -21.74
C ARG A 398 -28.29 5.64 -20.51
N LEU A 399 -27.84 4.40 -20.69
CA LEU A 399 -27.29 3.58 -19.61
C LEU A 399 -25.98 4.16 -19.06
N ARG A 400 -25.16 4.77 -19.91
CA ARG A 400 -23.92 5.42 -19.47
C ARG A 400 -24.21 6.66 -18.62
N ASP A 401 -25.18 7.47 -19.05
CA ASP A 401 -25.67 8.63 -18.28
C ASP A 401 -26.30 8.18 -16.96
N ALA A 402 -27.13 7.13 -16.99
CA ALA A 402 -27.74 6.51 -15.82
C ALA A 402 -26.70 6.04 -14.80
N ALA A 403 -25.66 5.35 -15.26
CA ALA A 403 -24.57 4.86 -14.43
C ALA A 403 -23.82 6.04 -13.77
N PHE A 404 -23.59 7.13 -14.51
CA PHE A 404 -23.00 8.34 -13.95
C PHE A 404 -23.90 8.97 -12.87
N GLN A 405 -25.21 9.01 -13.08
CA GLN A 405 -26.16 9.52 -12.06
C GLN A 405 -26.15 8.68 -10.78
N LEU A 406 -26.21 7.36 -10.92
CA LEU A 406 -26.16 6.44 -9.80
C LEU A 406 -24.82 6.52 -9.05
N GLN A 407 -23.71 6.60 -9.77
CA GLN A 407 -22.40 6.78 -9.16
C GLN A 407 -22.29 8.11 -8.42
N SER A 408 -22.85 9.18 -8.98
CA SER A 408 -22.96 10.48 -8.30
C SER A 408 -23.82 10.38 -7.05
N ALA A 409 -24.91 9.60 -7.06
CA ALA A 409 -25.79 9.42 -5.91
C ALA A 409 -25.13 8.63 -4.77
N VAL A 410 -24.35 7.59 -5.11
CA VAL A 410 -23.60 6.78 -4.13
C VAL A 410 -22.42 7.56 -3.55
N THR A 411 -21.71 8.32 -4.38
CA THR A 411 -20.49 9.03 -3.97
C THR A 411 -20.80 10.31 -3.21
N ASN A 412 -21.92 10.99 -3.52
CA ASN A 412 -22.29 12.26 -2.90
C ASN A 412 -23.28 12.07 -1.74
N PRO A 413 -22.85 12.32 -0.48
CA PRO A 413 -23.73 12.23 0.68
C PRO A 413 -24.90 13.23 0.65
N PHE A 414 -24.77 14.33 -0.09
CA PHE A 414 -25.79 15.39 -0.22
C PHE A 414 -26.66 15.25 -1.48
N PHE A 415 -26.53 14.15 -2.22
CA PHE A 415 -27.38 13.90 -3.38
C PHE A 415 -28.86 13.88 -2.96
N GLY A 416 -29.62 14.91 -3.32
CA GLY A 416 -31.03 15.10 -2.93
C GLY A 416 -31.32 16.11 -1.81
N LEU A 417 -30.30 16.74 -1.19
CA LEU A 417 -30.51 17.75 -0.13
C LEU A 417 -30.57 19.21 -0.62
N LEU A 418 -30.13 19.51 -1.84
CA LEU A 418 -29.83 20.89 -2.28
C LEU A 418 -30.76 21.47 -3.35
N SER A 419 -31.94 20.89 -3.55
CA SER A 419 -32.91 21.45 -4.50
C SER A 419 -34.17 21.84 -3.74
N LYS A 420 -34.38 23.17 -3.70
CA LYS A 420 -35.43 23.89 -2.98
C LYS A 420 -36.75 23.14 -2.92
N GLU A 421 -37.40 23.20 -1.77
CA GLU A 421 -38.85 23.17 -1.66
C GLU A 421 -39.42 24.23 -2.63
N ALA A 422 -39.71 23.82 -3.86
CA ALA A 422 -40.82 24.37 -4.58
C ALA A 422 -42.05 23.61 -4.06
N ALA A 423 -42.49 23.98 -2.86
CA ALA A 423 -43.85 23.73 -2.46
C ALA A 423 -44.70 24.65 -3.36
N GLU A 424 -45.37 24.03 -4.32
CA GLU A 424 -46.56 24.60 -4.93
C GLU A 424 -47.69 24.60 -3.88
N GLU A 425 -48.45 25.70 -3.91
CA GLU A 425 -49.66 26.09 -3.14
C GLU A 425 -49.46 26.77 -1.78
#